data_AF-A0A532AJF2-F1
#
_entry.id   AF-A0A532AJF2-F1
#
_cell.length_a   1.000
_cell.length_b   1.000
_cell.length_c   1.000
_cell.angle_alpha   90.00
_cell.angle_beta   90.00
_cell.angle_gamma   90.00
#
_symmetry.space_group_name_H-M   'P 1'
#
loop_
_entity.id
_entity.type
_entity.pdbx_description
1 polymer ?
#
loop_
_entity_poly.entity_id
_entity_poly.type
_entity_poly.pdbx_seq_one_letter_code
_entity_poly.pdbx_strand_id
1 'polypeptide(L)'
;RREARYVVTDLSVELVVSKFRDEAETEGDIYVPEYQRSLAWNEEQSSYFIESLILRVPVPPVFLYDVEGRLEIVDGSQRIRSLVRYLRDGFALRGLEKLDILNGYHFADLPPSVQ
;
A
#
# COMPACT_ATOMS: atom_id res chain seq x y z
N ARG A 1 6.53 17.99 -27.95
CA ARG A 1 6.53 17.77 -26.48
C ARG A 1 5.33 16.85 -26.20
N ARG A 2 5.50 15.63 -25.70
CA ARG A 2 4.33 14.81 -25.29
C ARG A 2 3.78 15.45 -24.01
N GLU A 3 2.55 15.93 -24.06
CA GLU A 3 1.83 16.41 -22.87
C GLU A 3 1.47 15.20 -22.02
N ALA A 4 1.98 15.15 -20.79
CA ALA A 4 1.54 14.16 -19.81
C ALA A 4 0.20 14.63 -19.22
N ARG A 5 -0.85 13.83 -19.38
CA ARG A 5 -2.16 14.09 -18.77
C ARG A 5 -2.16 13.52 -17.36
N TYR A 6 -2.27 14.39 -16.36
CA TYR A 6 -2.42 13.98 -14.96
C TYR A 6 -3.90 13.96 -14.59
N VAL A 7 -4.33 12.89 -13.93
CA VAL A 7 -5.67 12.77 -13.35
C VAL A 7 -5.49 12.48 -11.87
N VAL A 8 -6.13 13.28 -11.03
CA VAL A 8 -6.18 13.03 -9.58
C VAL A 8 -7.49 12.31 -9.29
N THR A 9 -7.40 11.19 -8.59
CA THR A 9 -8.56 10.36 -8.23
C THR A 9 -8.39 9.84 -6.81
N ASP A 10 -9.50 9.74 -6.10
CA ASP A 10 -9.58 9.14 -4.78
C ASP A 10 -10.08 7.69 -4.93
N LEU A 11 -9.19 6.73 -4.70
CA LEU A 11 -9.53 5.30 -4.71
C LEU A 11 -9.70 4.80 -3.27
N SER A 12 -10.71 3.97 -3.03
CA SER A 12 -10.84 3.31 -1.73
C SER A 12 -9.68 2.33 -1.51
N VAL A 13 -9.28 2.16 -0.26
CA VAL A 13 -8.26 1.17 0.14
C VAL A 13 -8.65 -0.22 -0.34
N GLU A 14 -9.93 -0.60 -0.17
CA GLU A 14 -10.46 -1.88 -0.64
C GLU A 14 -10.28 -2.06 -2.15
N LEU A 15 -10.60 -1.05 -2.95
CA LEU A 15 -10.42 -1.12 -4.40
C LEU A 15 -8.96 -1.32 -4.76
N VAL A 16 -8.06 -0.55 -4.16
CA VAL A 16 -6.62 -0.67 -4.39
C VAL A 16 -6.11 -2.07 -4.03
N VAL A 17 -6.50 -2.61 -2.88
CA VAL A 17 -6.11 -3.97 -2.47
C VAL A 17 -6.70 -5.05 -3.37
N SER A 18 -7.95 -4.87 -3.82
CA SER A 18 -8.63 -5.81 -4.71
C SER A 18 -8.00 -5.86 -6.11
N LYS A 19 -7.47 -4.73 -6.59
CA LYS A 19 -6.83 -4.58 -7.91
C LYS A 19 -5.33 -4.81 -7.88
N PHE A 20 -4.69 -4.85 -6.71
CA PHE A 20 -3.27 -5.11 -6.62
C PHE A 20 -2.91 -6.54 -7.06
N ARG A 21 -1.95 -6.67 -7.97
CA ARG A 21 -1.39 -7.92 -8.47
C ARG A 21 0.14 -7.82 -8.53
N ASP A 22 0.82 -8.93 -8.27
CA ASP A 22 2.27 -9.01 -8.46
C ASP A 22 2.64 -8.92 -9.95
N GLU A 23 1.82 -9.54 -10.81
CA GLU A 23 1.90 -9.50 -12.26
C GLU A 23 0.55 -9.03 -12.82
N ALA A 24 0.56 -7.95 -13.61
CA ALA A 24 -0.66 -7.39 -14.18
C ALA A 24 -1.05 -8.11 -15.47
N GLU A 25 -2.21 -8.74 -15.43
CA GLU A 25 -2.75 -9.58 -16.52
C GLU A 25 -3.94 -8.90 -17.21
N THR A 26 -4.70 -8.09 -16.46
CA THR A 26 -5.98 -7.53 -16.90
C THR A 26 -6.05 -6.02 -16.71
N GLU A 27 -6.97 -5.39 -17.43
CA GLU A 27 -7.22 -3.95 -17.32
C GLU A 27 -7.67 -3.57 -15.90
N GLY A 28 -7.08 -2.49 -15.39
CA GLY A 28 -7.28 -1.97 -14.04
C GLY A 28 -6.44 -2.65 -12.96
N ASP A 29 -5.61 -3.65 -13.29
CA ASP A 29 -4.65 -4.20 -12.33
C ASP A 29 -3.62 -3.14 -11.93
N ILE A 30 -3.36 -3.06 -10.63
CA ILE A 30 -2.31 -2.21 -10.05
C ILE A 30 -1.10 -3.09 -9.75
N TYR A 31 0.09 -2.73 -10.22
CA TYR A 31 1.27 -3.57 -10.05
C TYR A 31 2.56 -2.78 -9.80
N VAL A 32 3.53 -3.46 -9.20
CA VAL A 32 4.89 -2.93 -9.02
C VAL A 32 5.75 -3.38 -10.20
N PRO A 33 6.40 -2.44 -10.92
CA PRO A 33 7.23 -2.81 -12.05
C PRO A 33 8.45 -3.62 -11.60
N GLU A 34 8.94 -4.48 -12.49
CA GLU A 34 9.95 -5.49 -12.19
C GLU A 34 11.21 -4.91 -11.54
N TYR A 35 11.69 -3.76 -12.05
CA TYR A 35 12.88 -3.07 -11.55
C TYR A 35 12.74 -2.54 -10.11
N GLN A 36 11.52 -2.44 -9.55
CA GLN A 36 11.28 -2.06 -8.15
C GLN A 36 10.94 -3.25 -7.24
N ARG A 37 10.74 -4.46 -7.78
CA ARG A 37 10.25 -5.61 -7.00
C ARG A 37 11.23 -6.05 -5.89
N SER A 38 12.53 -5.93 -6.13
CA SER A 38 13.58 -6.26 -5.15
C SER A 38 13.71 -5.25 -4.00
N LEU A 39 13.23 -4.03 -4.20
CA LEU A 39 13.21 -3.02 -3.15
C LEU A 39 11.97 -3.29 -2.30
N ALA A 40 12.13 -3.75 -1.06
CA ALA A 40 11.02 -3.98 -0.13
C ALA A 40 11.34 -3.41 1.25
N TRP A 41 10.35 -2.75 1.87
CA TRP A 41 10.43 -2.43 3.29
C TRP A 41 10.42 -3.70 4.13
N ASN A 42 11.21 -3.69 5.20
CA ASN A 42 11.11 -4.71 6.23
C ASN A 42 9.81 -4.52 7.03
N GLU A 43 9.47 -5.50 7.88
CA GLU A 43 8.19 -5.48 8.61
C GLU A 43 8.10 -4.33 9.62
N GLU A 44 9.22 -3.82 10.14
CA GLU A 44 9.25 -2.65 11.04
C GLU A 44 8.92 -1.36 10.28
N GLN A 45 9.53 -1.14 9.12
CA GLN A 45 9.23 -0.02 8.23
C GLN A 45 7.77 -0.07 7.74
N SER A 46 7.28 -1.26 7.38
CA SER A 46 5.87 -1.47 7.05
C SER A 46 4.96 -1.19 8.25
N SER A 47 5.33 -1.61 9.46
CA SER A 47 4.57 -1.36 10.68
C SER A 47 4.47 0.13 11.00
N TYR A 48 5.56 0.89 10.86
CA TYR A 48 5.57 2.34 11.06
C TYR A 48 4.63 3.07 10.08
N PHE A 49 4.56 2.60 8.83
CA PHE A 49 3.59 3.13 7.87
C PHE A 49 2.15 2.81 8.28
N ILE A 50 1.85 1.59 8.73
CA ILE A 50 0.52 1.25 9.23
C ILE A 50 0.15 2.07 10.48
N GLU A 51 1.09 2.27 11.41
CA GLU A 51 0.91 3.13 12.58
C GLU A 51 0.57 4.57 12.16
N SER A 52 1.25 5.09 11.14
CA SER A 52 0.95 6.41 10.57
C SER A 52 -0.49 6.50 10.04
N LEU A 53 -0.99 5.45 9.37
CA LEU A 53 -2.36 5.40 8.87
C LEU A 53 -3.40 5.37 10.01
N ILE A 54 -3.16 4.54 11.04
CA ILE A 54 -4.05 4.44 12.21
C ILE A 54 -4.10 5.79 12.96
N LEU A 55 -2.96 6.46 13.09
CA LEU A 55 -2.84 7.79 13.69
C LEU A 55 -3.37 8.93 12.79
N ARG A 56 -3.83 8.63 11.57
CA ARG A 56 -4.31 9.61 10.58
C ARG A 56 -3.27 10.67 10.24
N VAL A 57 -1.99 10.29 10.26
CA VAL A 57 -0.90 11.15 9.80
C VAL A 57 -1.01 11.29 8.28
N PRO A 58 -0.95 12.51 7.73
CA PRO A 58 -0.98 12.70 6.28
C PRO A 58 0.15 11.95 5.58
N VAL A 59 -0.21 11.12 4.60
CA VAL A 59 0.75 10.41 3.74
C VAL A 59 0.81 11.07 2.36
N PRO A 60 1.96 11.06 1.67
CA PRO A 60 2.05 11.58 0.31
C PRO A 60 1.06 10.90 -0.66
N PRO A 61 0.73 11.49 -1.81
CA PRO A 61 -0.03 10.77 -2.84
C PRO A 61 0.76 9.57 -3.40
N VAL A 62 0.06 8.62 -4.02
CA VAL A 62 0.63 7.52 -4.81
C VAL A 62 0.53 7.91 -6.27
N PHE A 63 1.57 7.61 -7.06
CA PHE A 63 1.59 7.93 -8.49
C PHE A 63 1.48 6.66 -9.30
N LEU A 64 0.50 6.63 -10.20
CA LEU A 64 0.24 5.52 -11.12
C LEU A 64 0.44 5.99 -12.56
N TYR A 65 0.97 5.11 -13.40
CA TYR A 65 1.10 5.32 -14.83
C TYR A 65 0.29 4.27 -15.58
N ASP A 66 -0.53 4.74 -16.52
CA ASP A 66 -1.34 3.87 -17.38
C ASP A 66 -0.46 3.25 -18.46
N VAL A 67 -0.37 1.92 -18.44
CA VAL A 67 0.31 1.09 -19.42
C VAL A 67 -0.72 0.15 -20.03
N GLU A 68 -1.37 0.64 -21.10
CA GLU A 68 -2.38 -0.12 -21.86
C GLU A 68 -3.54 -0.58 -20.96
N GLY A 69 -4.04 0.31 -20.09
CA GLY A 69 -5.13 0.05 -19.17
C GLY A 69 -4.71 -0.61 -17.85
N ARG A 70 -3.43 -0.98 -17.69
CA ARG A 70 -2.85 -1.46 -16.42
C ARG A 70 -2.18 -0.30 -15.70
N LEU A 71 -2.23 -0.29 -14.37
CA LEU A 71 -1.72 0.81 -13.55
C LEU A 71 -0.38 0.43 -12.91
N GLU A 72 0.72 0.89 -13.54
CA GLU A 72 2.07 0.74 -12.99
C GLU A 72 2.29 1.73 -11.84
N ILE A 73 2.75 1.24 -10.69
CA ILE A 73 3.12 2.12 -9.58
C ILE A 73 4.47 2.78 -9.86
N VAL A 74 4.46 4.11 -10.03
CA VAL A 74 5.66 4.92 -10.22
C VAL A 74 6.26 5.32 -8.88
N ASP A 75 5.43 5.74 -7.91
CA ASP A 75 5.83 6.07 -6.54
C ASP A 75 4.81 5.52 -5.54
N GLY A 76 5.28 5.15 -4.35
CA GLY A 76 4.43 4.63 -3.28
C GLY A 76 4.31 3.11 -3.26
N SER A 77 5.14 2.38 -4.02
CA SER A 77 5.12 0.91 -4.09
C SER A 77 5.31 0.24 -2.72
N GLN A 78 6.14 0.78 -1.84
CA GLN A 78 6.28 0.28 -0.47
C GLN A 78 5.03 0.47 0.38
N ARG A 79 4.33 1.59 0.20
CA ARG A 79 3.12 1.94 0.95
C ARG A 79 1.96 1.03 0.54
N ILE A 80 1.75 0.88 -0.77
CA ILE A 80 0.73 -0.04 -1.30
C ILE A 80 1.03 -1.49 -0.90
N ARG A 81 2.27 -1.96 -1.05
CA ARG A 81 2.63 -3.33 -0.66
C ARG A 81 2.46 -3.58 0.84
N SER A 82 2.85 -2.62 1.69
CA SER A 82 2.67 -2.73 3.15
C SER A 82 1.19 -2.82 3.49
N LEU A 83 0.36 -1.97 2.89
CA LEU A 83 -1.09 -1.97 3.07
C LEU A 83 -1.72 -3.30 2.63
N VAL A 84 -1.40 -3.77 1.42
CA VAL A 84 -1.91 -5.03 0.87
C VAL A 84 -1.48 -6.23 1.72
N ARG A 85 -0.22 -6.29 2.13
CA ARG A 85 0.29 -7.39 2.97
C ARG A 85 -0.36 -7.37 4.35
N TYR A 86 -0.50 -6.21 4.98
CA TYR A 86 -1.08 -6.11 6.32
C TYR A 86 -2.56 -6.48 6.31
N LEU A 87 -3.35 -5.96 5.36
CA LEU A 87 -4.78 -6.28 5.22
C LEU A 87 -5.07 -7.74 4.84
N ARG A 88 -4.04 -8.50 4.46
CA ARG A 88 -4.09 -9.95 4.21
C ARG A 88 -3.43 -10.75 5.33
N ASP A 89 -3.27 -10.17 6.52
CA ASP A 89 -2.62 -10.77 7.69
C ASP A 89 -1.19 -11.29 7.42
N GLY A 90 -0.48 -10.66 6.49
CA GLY A 90 0.85 -11.10 6.04
C GLY A 90 2.00 -10.78 7.01
N PHE A 91 1.76 -9.99 8.06
CA PHE A 91 2.71 -9.75 9.15
C PHE A 91 2.01 -9.13 10.37
N ALA A 92 2.56 -9.37 11.56
CA ALA A 92 2.22 -8.66 12.78
C ALA A 92 2.98 -7.34 12.91
N LEU A 93 2.30 -6.30 13.42
CA LEU A 93 2.90 -5.02 13.74
C LEU A 93 4.07 -5.19 14.73
N ARG A 94 5.16 -4.47 14.50
CA ARG A 94 6.35 -4.51 15.38
C ARG A 94 7.12 -3.20 15.35
N GLY A 95 7.83 -2.91 16.43
CA GLY A 95 8.64 -1.70 16.56
C GLY A 95 7.82 -0.42 16.67
N LEU A 96 6.55 -0.52 17.06
CA LEU A 96 5.69 0.65 17.28
C LEU A 96 6.04 1.34 18.61
N GLU A 97 6.18 2.66 18.58
CA GLU A 97 6.46 3.49 19.76
C GLU A 97 5.23 4.27 20.25
N LYS A 98 4.33 4.68 19.34
CA LYS A 98 3.16 5.49 19.69
C LYS A 98 1.95 4.62 19.99
N LEU A 99 1.81 3.53 19.25
CA LEU A 99 0.80 2.49 19.43
C LEU A 99 1.46 1.17 19.82
N ASP A 100 2.34 1.23 20.83
CA ASP A 100 3.12 0.09 21.31
C ASP A 100 2.25 -1.11 21.72
N ILE A 101 1.04 -0.86 22.22
CA ILE A 101 0.04 -1.88 22.57
C ILE A 101 -0.41 -2.74 21.37
N LEU A 102 -0.24 -2.26 20.15
CA LEU A 102 -0.60 -2.97 18.92
C LEU A 102 0.55 -3.84 18.40
N ASN A 103 1.74 -3.79 19.00
CA ASN A 103 2.81 -4.71 18.65
C ASN A 103 2.34 -6.16 18.84
N GLY A 104 2.55 -7.00 17.83
CA GLY A 104 2.09 -8.39 17.77
C GLY A 104 0.73 -8.59 17.08
N TYR A 105 -0.01 -7.53 16.78
CA TYR A 105 -1.34 -7.62 16.15
C TYR A 105 -1.19 -7.77 14.64
N HIS A 106 -1.91 -8.73 14.07
CA HIS A 106 -2.26 -8.75 12.64
C HIS A 106 -3.51 -7.90 12.40
N PHE A 107 -3.92 -7.74 11.14
CA PHE A 107 -5.10 -6.95 10.82
C PHE A 107 -6.37 -7.54 11.43
N ALA A 108 -6.53 -8.87 11.38
CA ALA A 108 -7.66 -9.57 11.99
C ALA A 108 -7.75 -9.42 13.52
N ASP A 109 -6.62 -9.12 14.18
CA ASP A 109 -6.55 -8.91 15.63
C ASP A 109 -6.98 -7.49 16.03
N LEU A 110 -7.03 -6.54 15.09
CA LEU A 110 -7.39 -5.16 15.39
C LEU A 110 -8.86 -5.04 15.84
N PRO A 111 -9.18 -4.11 16.76
CA PRO A 111 -10.56 -3.82 17.09
C PRO A 111 -11.37 -3.38 15.85
N PRO A 112 -12.66 -3.73 15.73
CA PRO A 112 -13.50 -3.32 14.60
C PRO A 112 -13.61 -1.81 14.37
N SER A 113 -13.29 -1.00 15.37
CA SER A 113 -13.25 0.47 15.24
C SER A 113 -11.98 1.00 14.55
N VAL A 114 -10.97 0.14 14.39
CA VAL A 114 -9.68 0.45 13.75
C VAL A 114 -9.58 -0.19 12.36
N GLN A 115 -10.29 -1.31 12.13
CA GLN A 115 -10.48 -1.93 10.82
C GLN A 115 -11.33 -1.06 9.90
#